data_AF-A0A7X3TZG4-F1
#
_entry.id   AF-A0A7X3TZG4-F1
#
_cell.length_a   1.000
_cell.length_b   1.000
_cell.length_c   1.000
_cell.angle_alpha   90.00
_cell.angle_beta   90.00
_cell.angle_gamma   90.00
#
_symmetry.space_group_name_H-M   'P 1'
#
loop_
_entity.id
_entity.type
_entity.pdbx_description
1 polymer ?
#
loop_
_entity_poly.entity_id
_entity_poly.type
_entity_poly.pdbx_seq_one_letter_code
_entity_poly.pdbx_strand_id
1 'polypeptide(L)'
;MTTPLILGDYVYGIGSYGQMRCLHAATGERVWETQQVVNERVRWASAQIVRNHDRVFINNDRGELIIARLAPDGYHELSRTQLIEPTSPPGNRRELRAVNWSHPAYANKRIYARNDEEIISASLAAR
;
A
#
# COMPACT_ATOMS: atom_id res chain seq x y z
N MET A 1 -1.38 -6.62 6.94
CA MET A 1 -0.40 -6.02 7.88
C MET A 1 0.22 -4.79 7.25
N THR A 2 0.43 -3.71 8.00
CA THR A 2 1.00 -2.44 7.51
C THR A 2 2.00 -1.93 8.53
N THR A 3 3.03 -1.22 8.09
CA THR A 3 3.76 -0.28 8.95
C THR A 3 3.04 1.06 8.87
N PRO A 4 2.47 1.59 9.96
CA PRO A 4 1.78 2.87 9.91
C PRO A 4 2.74 4.01 9.56
N LEU A 5 2.23 5.03 8.87
CA LEU A 5 2.96 6.24 8.53
C LEU A 5 2.41 7.42 9.35
N ILE A 6 3.30 8.15 10.02
CA ILE A 6 2.95 9.41 10.71
C ILE A 6 3.35 10.58 9.81
N LEU A 7 2.39 11.46 9.50
CA LEU A 7 2.62 12.73 8.80
C LEU A 7 1.95 13.86 9.60
N GLY A 8 2.77 14.73 10.20
CA GLY A 8 2.27 15.76 11.11
C GLY A 8 1.48 15.13 12.26
N ASP A 9 0.27 15.61 12.48
CA ASP A 9 -0.61 15.17 13.58
C ASP A 9 -1.47 13.95 13.23
N TYR A 10 -1.18 13.25 12.14
CA TYR A 10 -2.01 12.17 11.61
C TYR A 10 -1.24 10.87 11.41
N VAL A 11 -1.89 9.75 11.72
CA VAL A 11 -1.42 8.39 11.47
C VAL A 11 -2.23 7.80 10.32
N TYR A 12 -1.53 7.19 9.37
CA TYR A 12 -2.12 6.52 8.22
C TYR A 12 -1.75 5.05 8.18
N GLY A 13 -2.68 4.19 7.77
CA GLY A 13 -2.40 2.76 7.60
C GLY A 13 -3.59 1.92 7.17
N ILE A 14 -3.30 0.67 6.82
CA ILE A 14 -4.28 -0.35 6.45
C ILE A 14 -4.80 -1.12 7.66
N GLY A 15 -6.12 -1.10 7.87
CA GLY A 15 -6.84 -1.90 8.85
C GLY A 15 -6.98 -3.37 8.43
N SER A 16 -7.48 -4.21 9.35
CA SER A 16 -7.55 -5.67 9.17
C SER A 16 -8.34 -6.14 7.96
N TYR A 17 -9.24 -5.30 7.42
CA TYR A 17 -10.05 -5.61 6.24
C TYR A 17 -9.64 -4.81 5.00
N GLY A 18 -8.40 -4.30 4.96
CA GLY A 18 -7.87 -3.59 3.79
C GLY A 18 -8.22 -2.11 3.73
N GLN A 19 -8.86 -1.58 4.77
CA GLN A 19 -9.28 -0.19 4.78
C GLN A 19 -8.11 0.72 5.07
N MET A 20 -7.80 1.65 4.17
CA MET A 20 -6.89 2.74 4.45
C MET A 20 -7.58 3.74 5.37
N ARG A 21 -6.91 4.11 6.46
CA ARG A 21 -7.44 5.02 7.48
C ARG A 21 -6.50 6.17 7.72
N CYS A 22 -7.09 7.30 8.10
CA CYS A 22 -6.42 8.42 8.74
C CYS A 22 -6.98 8.57 10.14
N LEU A 23 -6.09 8.63 11.14
CA LEU A 23 -6.43 8.86 12.54
C LEU A 23 -5.65 10.08 13.04
N HIS A 24 -6.23 10.82 13.99
CA HIS A 24 -5.44 11.75 14.79
C HIS A 24 -4.38 10.99 15.60
N ALA A 25 -3.12 11.40 15.50
CA ALA A 25 -2.01 10.72 16.15
C ALA A 25 -2.10 10.79 17.68
N ALA A 26 -2.61 11.91 18.22
CA ALA A 26 -2.71 12.13 19.66
C ALA A 26 -3.87 11.36 20.31
N THR A 27 -4.99 11.17 19.61
CA THR A 27 -6.23 10.63 20.20
C THR A 27 -6.62 9.27 19.64
N GLY A 28 -6.09 8.87 18.48
CA GLY A 28 -6.54 7.69 17.74
C GLY A 28 -7.91 7.85 17.08
N GLU A 29 -8.53 9.04 17.16
CA GLU A 29 -9.83 9.30 16.54
C GLU A 29 -9.72 9.20 15.02
N ARG A 30 -10.66 8.49 14.40
CA ARG A 30 -10.69 8.29 12.95
C ARG A 30 -11.22 9.53 12.24
N VAL A 31 -10.38 10.11 11.39
CA VAL A 31 -10.70 11.22 10.50
C VAL A 31 -11.45 10.72 9.27
N TRP A 32 -10.90 9.68 8.61
CA TRP A 32 -11.54 9.06 7.44
C TRP A 32 -11.11 7.60 7.24
N GLU A 33 -11.87 6.90 6.39
CA GLU A 33 -11.61 5.53 5.94
C GLU A 33 -11.95 5.40 4.45
N THR A 34 -11.14 4.65 3.68
CA THR A 34 -11.44 4.27 2.30
C THR A 34 -10.98 2.84 2.00
N GLN A 35 -11.67 2.15 1.08
CA GLN A 35 -11.28 0.83 0.58
C GLN A 35 -10.42 0.91 -0.70
N GLN A 36 -10.27 2.08 -1.30
CA GLN A 36 -9.71 2.25 -2.66
C GLN A 36 -8.27 1.74 -2.83
N VAL A 37 -7.46 1.68 -1.75
CA VAL A 37 -6.07 1.22 -1.83
C VAL A 37 -5.97 -0.28 -2.14
N VAL A 38 -6.68 -1.12 -1.37
CA VAL A 38 -6.69 -2.59 -1.55
C VAL A 38 -7.78 -3.01 -2.54
N ASN A 39 -8.83 -2.21 -2.68
CA ASN A 39 -10.01 -2.47 -3.51
C ASN A 39 -10.74 -3.79 -3.21
N GLU A 40 -10.58 -4.32 -2.00
CA GLU A 40 -11.30 -5.51 -1.52
C GLU A 40 -11.41 -5.51 -0.01
N ARG A 41 -12.62 -5.78 0.51
CA ARG A 41 -12.87 -5.82 1.95
C ARG A 41 -12.73 -7.25 2.48
N VAL A 42 -11.52 -7.60 2.89
CA VAL A 42 -11.19 -8.98 3.29
C VAL A 42 -10.17 -9.02 4.42
N ARG A 43 -10.27 -10.03 5.31
CA ARG A 43 -9.29 -10.22 6.38
C ARG A 43 -7.88 -10.41 5.81
N TRP A 44 -6.90 -9.96 6.56
CA TRP A 44 -5.46 -10.08 6.22
C TRP A 44 -5.04 -9.35 4.96
N ALA A 45 -5.87 -8.44 4.43
CA ALA A 45 -5.42 -7.47 3.45
C ALA A 45 -4.23 -6.67 3.98
N SER A 46 -3.29 -6.36 3.09
CA SER A 46 -2.06 -5.66 3.44
C SER A 46 -1.63 -4.68 2.37
N ALA A 47 -0.93 -3.63 2.80
CA ALA A 47 -0.15 -2.79 1.92
C ALA A 47 1.06 -2.26 2.69
N GLN A 48 2.17 -2.05 1.98
CA GLN A 48 3.38 -1.40 2.48
C GLN A 48 3.39 0.04 2.00
N ILE A 49 3.56 0.99 2.92
CA ILE A 49 3.54 2.43 2.63
C ILE A 49 4.94 2.99 2.86
N VAL A 50 5.52 3.62 1.84
CA VAL A 50 6.84 4.27 1.91
C VAL A 50 6.69 5.74 1.54
N ARG A 51 7.13 6.62 2.44
CA ARG A 51 7.12 8.07 2.18
C ARG A 51 8.18 8.44 1.15
N ASN A 52 7.82 9.31 0.22
CA ASN A 52 8.73 9.92 -0.75
C ASN A 52 8.36 11.39 -0.98
N HIS A 53 9.06 12.31 -0.32
CA HIS A 53 8.76 13.75 -0.32
C HIS A 53 7.31 14.07 0.07
N ASP A 54 6.55 14.64 -0.87
CA ASP A 54 5.16 15.11 -0.76
C ASP A 54 4.12 14.01 -1.09
N ARG A 55 4.60 12.81 -1.45
CA ARG A 55 3.80 11.67 -1.86
C ARG A 55 4.22 10.40 -1.12
N VAL A 56 3.44 9.35 -1.30
CA VAL A 56 3.72 8.02 -0.80
C VAL A 56 3.69 7.02 -1.96
N PHE A 57 4.50 5.98 -1.81
CA PHE A 57 4.40 4.77 -2.60
C PHE A 57 3.72 3.71 -1.76
N ILE A 58 2.69 3.09 -2.32
CA ILE A 58 1.91 2.06 -1.65
C ILE A 58 1.97 0.81 -2.54
N ASN A 59 2.55 -0.25 -2.00
CA ASN A 59 2.47 -1.57 -2.60
C ASN A 59 1.37 -2.33 -1.87
N ASN A 60 0.30 -2.69 -2.57
CA ASN A 60 -0.74 -3.50 -1.96
C ASN A 60 -0.49 -4.99 -2.22
N ASP A 61 -1.26 -5.83 -1.52
CA ASP A 61 -1.15 -7.27 -1.70
C ASP A 61 -1.76 -7.82 -3.00
N ARG A 62 -2.22 -6.93 -3.89
CA ARG A 62 -2.60 -7.22 -5.27
C ARG A 62 -1.44 -7.06 -6.25
N GLY A 63 -0.25 -6.74 -5.75
CA GLY A 63 0.94 -6.58 -6.58
C GLY A 63 0.94 -5.25 -7.34
N GLU A 64 0.08 -4.31 -6.95
CA GLU A 64 0.01 -2.99 -7.54
C GLU A 64 1.00 -2.05 -6.84
N LEU A 65 1.63 -1.18 -7.63
CA LEU A 65 2.30 0.01 -7.14
C LEU A 65 1.38 1.21 -7.34
N ILE A 66 1.07 1.88 -6.24
CA ILE A 66 0.22 3.04 -6.18
C ILE A 66 1.07 4.23 -5.72
N ILE A 67 0.95 5.36 -6.41
CA ILE A 67 1.52 6.63 -5.99
C ILE A 67 0.37 7.53 -5.56
N ALA A 68 0.42 8.06 -4.34
CA ALA A 68 -0.68 8.84 -3.78
C ALA A 68 -0.18 9.98 -2.88
N ARG A 69 -1.05 10.92 -2.55
CA ARG A 69 -0.90 11.81 -1.38
C ARG A 69 -1.88 11.39 -0.30
N LEU A 70 -1.43 11.50 0.96
CA LEU A 70 -2.25 11.25 2.14
C LEU A 70 -2.37 12.56 2.90
N ALA A 71 -3.60 12.98 3.17
CA ALA A 71 -3.89 14.22 3.85
C ALA A 71 -5.14 14.07 4.74
N PRO A 72 -5.41 15.00 5.65
CA PRO A 72 -6.56 14.93 6.55
C PRO A 72 -7.91 15.00 5.82
N ASP A 73 -7.93 15.53 4.61
CA ASP A 73 -9.12 15.58 3.75
C ASP A 73 -9.36 14.27 2.97
N GLY A 74 -8.34 13.43 2.81
CA GLY A 74 -8.51 12.14 2.17
C GLY A 74 -7.26 11.46 1.62
N TYR A 75 -7.54 10.36 0.92
CA TYR A 75 -6.62 9.63 0.06
C TYR A 75 -6.72 10.18 -1.37
N HIS A 76 -5.59 10.63 -1.93
CA HIS A 76 -5.53 11.21 -3.27
C HIS A 76 -4.61 10.39 -4.16
N GLU A 77 -5.18 9.46 -4.92
CA GLU A 77 -4.43 8.64 -5.88
C GLU A 77 -3.88 9.50 -7.04
N LEU A 78 -2.59 9.36 -7.34
CA LEU A 78 -1.93 10.03 -8.46
C LEU A 78 -1.71 9.06 -9.64
N SER A 79 -1.37 7.81 -9.33
CA SER A 79 -1.12 6.78 -10.34
C SER A 79 -1.19 5.39 -9.71
N ARG A 80 -1.53 4.39 -10.52
CA ARG A 80 -1.58 2.98 -10.15
C ARG A 80 -1.14 2.13 -11.34
N THR A 81 -0.35 1.11 -11.08
CA THR A 81 0.07 0.14 -12.09
C THR A 81 0.22 -1.25 -11.49
N GLN A 82 -0.06 -2.29 -12.26
CA GLN A 82 0.30 -3.65 -11.89
C GLN A 82 1.82 -3.78 -11.96
N LEU A 83 2.46 -3.92 -10.80
CA LEU A 83 3.92 -3.99 -10.73
C LEU A 83 4.41 -5.43 -10.86
N ILE A 84 3.79 -6.36 -10.14
CA ILE A 84 4.19 -7.77 -10.09
C ILE A 84 2.97 -8.67 -9.87
N GLU A 85 2.97 -9.88 -10.41
CA GLU A 85 1.87 -10.83 -10.20
C GLU A 85 1.88 -11.38 -8.76
N PRO A 86 0.72 -11.43 -8.09
CA PRO A 86 0.56 -12.15 -6.82
C PRO A 86 0.63 -13.67 -7.01
N THR A 87 1.45 -14.37 -6.23
CA THR A 87 1.63 -15.84 -6.35
C THR A 87 1.31 -16.60 -5.08
N SER A 88 1.32 -15.94 -3.91
CA SER A 88 1.23 -16.65 -2.63
C SER A 88 -0.23 -16.98 -2.27
N PRO A 89 -0.53 -18.18 -1.74
CA PRO A 89 -1.86 -18.50 -1.25
C PRO A 89 -2.17 -17.75 0.06
N PRO A 90 -3.30 -17.05 0.15
CA PRO A 90 -3.61 -16.13 1.26
C PRO A 90 -4.16 -16.83 2.52
N GLY A 91 -4.39 -18.15 2.47
CA GLY A 91 -4.97 -18.93 3.56
C GLY A 91 -6.44 -18.60 3.89
N ASN A 92 -7.04 -17.61 3.22
CA ASN A 92 -8.45 -17.25 3.34
C ASN A 92 -9.10 -17.08 1.96
N ARG A 93 -10.43 -16.88 1.93
CA ARG A 93 -11.13 -16.58 0.68
C ARG A 93 -10.82 -15.14 0.28
N ARG A 94 -10.29 -14.98 -0.93
CA ARG A 94 -10.04 -13.70 -1.60
C ARG A 94 -10.81 -13.63 -2.92
N GLU A 95 -11.14 -12.44 -3.39
CA GLU A 95 -11.67 -12.25 -4.76
C GLU A 95 -10.57 -12.58 -5.79
N LEU A 96 -9.40 -11.96 -5.64
CA LEU A 96 -8.18 -12.36 -6.35
C LEU A 96 -7.41 -13.39 -5.51
N ARG A 97 -7.35 -14.63 -6.00
CA ARG A 97 -6.97 -15.84 -5.24
C ARG A 97 -5.59 -15.76 -4.59
N ALA A 98 -4.61 -15.10 -5.21
CA ALA A 98 -3.25 -15.01 -4.73
C ALA A 98 -2.93 -13.62 -4.15
N VAL A 99 -1.90 -13.54 -3.33
CA VAL A 99 -1.43 -12.30 -2.68
C VAL A 99 0.06 -12.08 -2.87
N ASN A 100 0.48 -10.81 -2.85
CA ASN A 100 1.88 -10.43 -2.73
C ASN A 100 2.12 -9.82 -1.34
N TRP A 101 2.67 -10.62 -0.41
CA TRP A 101 3.02 -10.16 0.94
C TRP A 101 4.52 -9.87 1.10
N SER A 102 5.18 -9.54 -0.02
CA SER A 102 6.59 -9.20 -0.04
C SER A 102 6.78 -7.69 0.11
N HIS A 103 7.64 -7.27 1.05
CA HIS A 103 8.00 -5.87 1.14
C HIS A 103 8.87 -5.47 -0.07
N PRO A 104 8.58 -4.36 -0.74
CA PRO A 104 9.44 -3.81 -1.78
C PRO A 104 10.70 -3.18 -1.18
N ALA A 105 11.74 -3.04 -1.99
CA ALA A 105 12.91 -2.21 -1.68
C ALA A 105 13.03 -1.06 -2.69
N TYR A 106 13.54 0.08 -2.23
CA TYR A 106 13.72 1.28 -3.03
C TYR A 106 15.18 1.73 -2.98
N ALA A 107 15.83 1.83 -4.14
CA ALA A 107 17.20 2.32 -4.25
C ALA A 107 17.45 2.84 -5.67
N ASN A 108 18.35 3.83 -5.83
CA ASN A 108 18.82 4.30 -7.14
C ASN A 108 17.70 4.71 -8.11
N LYS A 109 16.62 5.33 -7.61
CA LYS A 109 15.41 5.68 -8.40
C LYS A 109 14.75 4.44 -9.03
N ARG A 110 14.81 3.30 -8.35
CA ARG A 110 14.18 2.05 -8.75
C ARG A 110 13.41 1.44 -7.59
N ILE A 111 12.39 0.68 -7.94
CA ILE A 111 11.73 -0.26 -7.04
C ILE A 111 12.18 -1.68 -7.38
N TYR A 112 12.41 -2.46 -6.34
CA TYR A 112 12.66 -3.89 -6.41
C TYR A 112 11.51 -4.59 -5.70
N ALA A 113 10.80 -5.45 -6.43
CA ALA A 113 9.67 -6.22 -5.93
C ALA A 113 9.89 -7.69 -6.22
N ARG A 114 9.33 -8.56 -5.38
CA ARG A 114 9.43 -10.01 -5.57
C ARG A 114 8.10 -10.69 -5.29
N ASN A 115 7.91 -11.86 -5.88
CA ASN A 115 6.89 -12.82 -5.51
C ASN A 115 7.58 -14.17 -5.21
N ASP A 116 6.89 -15.29 -5.37
CA ASP A 116 7.46 -16.63 -5.13
C ASP A 116 8.26 -17.16 -6.34
N GLU A 117 8.20 -16.47 -7.48
CA GLU A 117 8.73 -16.94 -8.77
C GLU A 117 9.85 -16.04 -9.31
N GLU A 118 9.80 -14.74 -9.02
CA GLU A 118 10.72 -13.74 -9.59
C GLU A 118 11.04 -12.58 -8.64
N ILE A 119 12.12 -11.87 -9.00
CA ILE A 119 12.46 -10.55 -8.47
C ILE A 119 12.61 -9.61 -9.67
N ILE A 120 11.84 -8.52 -9.67
CA ILE A 120 11.87 -7.52 -10.73
C ILE A 120 12.52 -6.23 -10.24
N SER A 121 13.01 -5.43 -11.19
CA SER A 121 13.50 -4.08 -10.94
C SER A 121 12.90 -3.11 -11.94
N ALA A 122 12.07 -2.17 -11.47
CA ALA A 122 11.41 -1.17 -12.30
C ALA A 122 11.95 0.24 -12.02
N SER A 123 12.04 1.06 -13.08
CA SER A 123 12.48 2.46 -12.96
C SER A 123 11.38 3.33 -12.36
N LEU A 124 11.77 4.23 -11.44
CA LEU A 124 10.93 5.30 -10.89
C LEU A 124 11.41 6.69 -11.34
N ALA A 125 12.35 6.76 -12.28
CA ALA A 125 12.81 8.04 -12.82
C ALA A 125 11.68 8.71 -13.60
N ALA A 126 11.43 9.99 -13.31
CA ALA A 126 10.62 10.83 -14.17
C ALA A 126 11.29 10.93 -15.54
N ARG A 127 10.49 10.89 -16.60
CA ARG A 127 10.95 11.23 -17.95
C ARG A 127 11.09 12.73 -18.09
#